data_AF-A0A429CWG9-F1
#
_entry.id   AF-A0A429CWG9-F1
#
_cell.length_a   1.000
_cell.length_b   1.000
_cell.length_c   1.000
_cell.angle_alpha   90.00
_cell.angle_beta   90.00
_cell.angle_gamma   90.00
#
_symmetry.space_group_name_H-M   'P 1'
#
loop_
_entity.id
_entity.type
_entity.pdbx_description
1 polymer ?
#
loop_
_entity_poly.entity_id
_entity_poly.type
_entity_poly.pdbx_seq_one_letter_code
_entity_poly.pdbx_strand_id
1 'polypeptide(L)'
;MLPTGRLATMLHQWIGVIFWLVVLTGGLITFRKAIVERRAADRARARELLEAHGGTSMAHMITWPGNDYWFAPDGQAVVAYRVISSVALTTGEPVGAPTSRGAAAREFSRFCVRNGWTPCFYGITDELRQDLSSWNSVQVAEETVVPLKGLEFKGKKWQDIRTAMNKAKNSGVTAECLSYADAPPWMSSQIKALSRDWLADKGLPDMRFTLGGLDELADPDVRCLVAVDGRQHVHGVTSWLPVRDEGRIMAWTLDFMRRGRDAFPGVMEFLIASMVVRCRDEGSKYLSLSGAPLARLDRDERTVFPQRLLDVVGKTLEPVYGFRSLLAFKAKFQPTYLPLYMAYPRVAALPSVGNAIAKAYLPKITFRQAFQLIGKVVTRR
;
A
#
# COMPACT_ATOMS: atom_id res chain seq x y z
N MET A 1 14.64 -31.51 -53.76
CA MET A 1 15.84 -30.96 -54.43
C MET A 1 16.74 -30.36 -53.36
N LEU A 2 17.97 -30.86 -53.22
CA LEU A 2 18.91 -30.32 -52.24
C LEU A 2 19.47 -28.98 -52.75
N PRO A 3 19.56 -27.93 -51.91
CA PRO A 3 20.05 -26.62 -52.32
C PRO A 3 21.53 -26.67 -52.70
N THR A 4 21.87 -26.30 -53.94
CA THR A 4 23.23 -26.42 -54.52
C THR A 4 24.12 -25.18 -54.36
N GLY A 5 23.74 -24.22 -53.50
CA GLY A 5 24.54 -23.02 -53.22
C GLY A 5 24.47 -22.60 -51.76
N ARG A 6 25.56 -21.98 -51.24
CA ARG A 6 25.69 -21.56 -49.82
C ARG A 6 24.49 -20.76 -49.31
N LEU A 7 23.98 -19.84 -50.15
CA LEU A 7 22.80 -19.02 -49.86
C LEU A 7 21.51 -19.85 -49.76
N ALA A 8 21.33 -20.83 -50.64
CA ALA A 8 20.17 -21.70 -50.65
C ALA A 8 20.19 -22.71 -49.49
N THR A 9 21.38 -23.21 -49.10
CA THR A 9 21.54 -24.07 -47.92
C THR A 9 21.28 -23.30 -46.64
N MET A 10 21.76 -22.06 -46.55
CA MET A 10 21.48 -21.16 -45.43
C MET A 10 19.98 -20.85 -45.32
N LEU A 11 19.33 -20.41 -46.40
CA LEU A 11 17.88 -20.16 -46.39
C LEU A 11 17.08 -21.40 -46.00
N HIS A 12 17.44 -22.58 -46.52
CA HIS A 12 16.76 -23.83 -46.19
C HIS A 12 16.92 -24.25 -44.72
N GLN A 13 18.11 -24.05 -44.12
CA GLN A 13 18.35 -24.36 -42.72
C GLN A 13 17.70 -23.35 -41.77
N TRP A 14 17.66 -22.07 -42.14
CA TRP A 14 17.16 -20.99 -41.29
C TRP A 14 15.64 -20.80 -41.37
N ILE A 15 14.95 -21.27 -42.43
CA ILE A 15 13.50 -21.09 -42.56
C ILE A 15 12.71 -21.76 -41.44
N GLY A 16 13.13 -22.96 -41.00
CA GLY A 16 12.51 -23.66 -39.87
C GLY A 16 12.76 -22.95 -38.54
N VAL A 17 13.96 -22.41 -38.34
CA VAL A 17 14.32 -21.64 -37.14
C VAL A 17 13.51 -20.35 -37.08
N ILE A 18 13.41 -19.61 -38.19
CA ILE A 18 12.62 -18.37 -38.29
C ILE A 18 11.14 -18.67 -38.06
N PHE A 19 10.60 -19.73 -38.67
CA PHE A 19 9.22 -20.15 -38.46
C PHE A 19 8.94 -20.43 -36.98
N TRP A 20 9.74 -21.25 -36.31
CA TRP A 20 9.56 -21.55 -34.89
C TRP A 20 9.77 -20.32 -34.01
N LEU A 21 10.72 -19.44 -34.34
CA LEU A 21 10.91 -18.18 -33.62
C LEU A 21 9.67 -17.29 -33.71
N VAL A 22 9.06 -17.17 -34.90
CA VAL A 22 7.81 -16.41 -35.10
C VAL A 22 6.66 -17.06 -34.32
N VAL A 23 6.51 -18.39 -34.38
CA VAL A 23 5.45 -19.11 -33.66
C VAL A 23 5.60 -18.98 -32.14
N LEU A 24 6.81 -19.18 -31.60
CA LEU A 24 7.08 -19.06 -30.16
C LEU A 24 6.91 -17.61 -29.69
N THR A 25 7.36 -16.63 -30.48
CA THR A 25 7.20 -15.21 -30.15
C THR A 25 5.73 -14.80 -30.21
N GLY A 26 4.99 -15.21 -31.25
CA GLY A 26 3.55 -14.97 -31.37
C GLY A 26 2.74 -15.63 -30.24
N GLY A 27 3.09 -16.87 -29.90
CA GLY A 27 2.52 -17.60 -28.76
C GLY A 27 2.78 -16.89 -27.43
N LEU A 28 4.02 -16.46 -27.20
CA LEU A 28 4.39 -15.71 -25.99
C LEU A 28 3.65 -14.37 -25.89
N ILE A 29 3.54 -13.62 -26.99
CA ILE A 29 2.79 -12.35 -27.04
C ILE A 29 1.32 -12.59 -26.71
N THR A 30 0.72 -13.61 -27.32
CA THR A 30 -0.70 -13.95 -27.13
C THR A 30 -0.98 -14.36 -25.69
N PHE A 31 -0.13 -15.22 -25.12
CA PHE A 31 -0.26 -15.68 -23.75
C PHE A 31 -0.07 -14.54 -22.75
N ARG A 32 0.92 -13.66 -22.98
CA ARG A 32 1.12 -12.45 -22.16
C ARG A 32 -0.06 -11.51 -22.23
N LYS A 33 -0.61 -11.28 -23.42
CA LYS A 33 -1.80 -10.44 -23.62
C LYS A 33 -3.00 -11.01 -22.86
N ALA A 34 -3.28 -12.31 -22.99
CA ALA A 34 -4.37 -12.97 -22.28
C ALA A 34 -4.24 -12.89 -20.75
N ILE A 35 -3.02 -12.99 -20.20
CA ILE A 35 -2.77 -12.81 -18.77
C ILE A 35 -3.06 -11.36 -18.34
N VAL A 36 -2.60 -10.38 -19.11
CA VAL A 36 -2.81 -8.95 -18.80
C VAL A 36 -4.29 -8.60 -18.82
N GLU A 37 -5.02 -9.06 -19.84
CA GLU A 37 -6.46 -8.83 -19.98
C GLU A 37 -7.24 -9.49 -18.84
N ARG A 38 -6.91 -10.75 -18.50
CA ARG A 38 -7.52 -11.45 -17.38
C ARG A 38 -7.31 -10.70 -16.06
N ARG A 39 -6.08 -10.28 -15.77
CA ARG A 39 -5.78 -9.50 -14.56
C ARG A 39 -6.53 -8.17 -14.51
N ALA A 40 -6.68 -7.51 -15.66
CA ALA A 40 -7.46 -6.28 -15.72
C ALA A 40 -8.95 -6.53 -15.41
N ALA A 41 -9.53 -7.60 -15.95
CA ALA A 41 -10.91 -8.00 -15.68
C ALA A 41 -11.11 -8.42 -14.21
N ASP A 42 -10.20 -9.23 -13.66
CA ASP A 42 -10.25 -9.64 -12.25
C ASP A 42 -10.15 -8.42 -11.31
N ARG A 43 -9.26 -7.47 -11.62
CA ARG A 43 -9.16 -6.23 -10.84
C ARG A 43 -10.44 -5.39 -10.91
N ALA A 44 -11.10 -5.32 -12.07
CA ALA A 44 -12.37 -4.61 -12.22
C ALA A 44 -13.46 -5.26 -11.35
N ARG A 45 -13.59 -6.60 -11.42
CA ARG A 45 -14.51 -7.36 -10.57
C ARG A 45 -14.21 -7.21 -9.08
N ALA A 46 -12.93 -7.18 -8.70
CA ALA A 46 -12.52 -6.94 -7.32
C ALA A 46 -12.93 -5.54 -6.85
N ARG A 47 -12.80 -4.53 -7.72
CA ARG A 47 -13.27 -3.16 -7.45
C ARG A 47 -14.79 -3.12 -7.28
N GLU A 48 -15.57 -3.81 -8.11
CA GLU A 48 -17.03 -3.89 -7.96
C GLU A 48 -17.44 -4.45 -6.58
N LEU A 49 -16.77 -5.51 -6.12
CA LEU A 49 -17.01 -6.07 -4.78
C LEU A 49 -16.62 -5.10 -3.65
N LEU A 50 -15.50 -4.38 -3.81
CA LEU A 50 -15.08 -3.34 -2.87
C LEU A 50 -16.07 -2.18 -2.82
N GLU A 51 -16.58 -1.75 -3.97
CA GLU A 51 -17.58 -0.70 -4.04
C GLU A 51 -18.88 -1.14 -3.38
N ALA A 52 -19.35 -2.37 -3.65
CA ALA A 52 -20.59 -2.89 -3.09
C ALA A 52 -20.54 -3.14 -1.58
N HIS A 53 -19.49 -3.80 -1.08
CA HIS A 53 -19.43 -4.26 0.31
C HIS A 53 -18.52 -3.43 1.21
N GLY A 54 -17.57 -2.70 0.63
CA GLY A 54 -16.57 -1.98 1.39
C GLY A 54 -15.57 -2.88 2.10
N GLY A 55 -14.94 -2.35 3.14
CA GLY A 55 -13.87 -3.05 3.83
C GLY A 55 -13.18 -2.21 4.90
N THR A 56 -12.06 -2.71 5.38
CA THR A 56 -11.22 -2.00 6.36
C THR A 56 -10.45 -0.85 5.70
N SER A 57 -9.68 -0.12 6.51
CA SER A 57 -8.83 1.00 6.08
C SER A 57 -7.83 0.66 4.97
N MET A 58 -7.48 -0.63 4.81
CA MET A 58 -6.58 -1.13 3.78
C MET A 58 -7.30 -1.69 2.54
N ALA A 59 -8.63 -1.79 2.55
CA ALA A 59 -9.38 -2.50 1.52
C ALA A 59 -9.24 -1.91 0.12
N HIS A 60 -9.01 -0.59 -0.02
CA HIS A 60 -8.77 0.00 -1.34
C HIS A 60 -7.48 -0.50 -2.02
N MET A 61 -6.50 -0.97 -1.23
CA MET A 61 -5.23 -1.48 -1.73
C MET A 61 -5.39 -2.76 -2.57
N ILE A 62 -6.55 -3.41 -2.55
CA ILE A 62 -6.82 -4.55 -3.43
C ILE A 62 -6.79 -4.13 -4.91
N THR A 63 -7.08 -2.86 -5.22
CA THR A 63 -7.11 -2.33 -6.59
C THR A 63 -5.71 -2.08 -7.16
N TRP A 64 -4.68 -2.13 -6.32
CA TRP A 64 -3.32 -1.79 -6.69
C TRP A 64 -2.69 -2.80 -7.65
N PRO A 65 -1.79 -2.34 -8.54
CA PRO A 65 -1.12 -3.21 -9.49
C PRO A 65 -0.24 -4.25 -8.78
N GLY A 66 -0.13 -5.42 -9.40
CA GLY A 66 0.70 -6.53 -8.91
C GLY A 66 -0.04 -7.52 -8.01
N ASN A 67 -1.32 -7.27 -7.69
CA ASN A 67 -2.19 -8.24 -7.05
C ASN A 67 -2.73 -9.24 -8.08
N ASP A 68 -2.75 -10.51 -7.70
CA ASP A 68 -3.63 -11.53 -8.26
C ASP A 68 -4.87 -11.66 -7.34
N TYR A 69 -5.95 -12.24 -7.85
CA TYR A 69 -7.23 -12.29 -7.16
C TYR A 69 -7.74 -13.72 -7.02
N TRP A 70 -8.28 -14.02 -5.84
CA TRP A 70 -9.07 -15.22 -5.62
C TRP A 70 -10.48 -14.77 -5.28
N PHE A 71 -11.46 -15.31 -6.01
CA PHE A 71 -12.87 -15.05 -5.77
C PHE A 71 -13.49 -16.26 -5.09
N ALA A 72 -14.33 -16.00 -4.09
CA ALA A 72 -15.12 -17.04 -3.47
C ALA A 72 -16.05 -17.71 -4.52
N PRO A 73 -16.38 -19.01 -4.36
CA PRO A 73 -17.24 -19.72 -5.31
C PRO A 73 -18.62 -19.10 -5.50
N ASP A 74 -19.16 -18.46 -4.46
CA ASP A 74 -20.43 -17.71 -4.49
C ASP A 74 -20.30 -16.33 -5.19
N GLY A 75 -19.07 -15.93 -5.51
CA GLY A 75 -18.74 -14.65 -6.11
C GLY A 75 -18.92 -13.42 -5.21
N GLN A 76 -19.20 -13.60 -3.91
CA GLN A 76 -19.51 -12.53 -2.96
C GLN A 76 -18.31 -12.03 -2.15
N ALA A 77 -17.14 -12.66 -2.33
CA ALA A 77 -15.92 -12.23 -1.68
C ALA A 77 -14.71 -12.34 -2.60
N VAL A 78 -13.72 -11.49 -2.35
CA VAL A 78 -12.45 -11.46 -3.06
C VAL A 78 -11.28 -11.31 -2.08
N VAL A 79 -10.20 -12.03 -2.36
CA VAL A 79 -8.91 -11.86 -1.68
C VAL A 79 -7.89 -11.43 -2.73
N ALA A 80 -7.30 -10.26 -2.54
CA ALA A 80 -6.15 -9.81 -3.31
C ALA A 80 -4.86 -10.25 -2.65
N TYR A 81 -3.98 -10.90 -3.41
CA TYR A 81 -2.75 -11.48 -2.92
C TYR A 81 -1.63 -11.41 -3.94
N ARG A 82 -0.40 -11.66 -3.47
CA ARG A 82 0.80 -11.78 -4.30
C ARG A 82 1.53 -13.06 -3.95
N VAL A 83 1.93 -13.84 -4.95
CA VAL A 83 2.75 -15.04 -4.72
C VAL A 83 4.23 -14.67 -4.78
N ILE A 84 4.90 -14.68 -3.63
CA ILE A 84 6.32 -14.32 -3.51
C ILE A 84 7.03 -15.39 -2.69
N SER A 85 8.03 -16.06 -3.28
CA SER A 85 8.80 -17.12 -2.61
C SER A 85 7.89 -18.22 -1.99
N SER A 86 6.89 -18.67 -2.76
CA SER A 86 5.87 -19.66 -2.35
C SER A 86 4.98 -19.23 -1.18
N VAL A 87 4.89 -17.92 -0.90
CA VAL A 87 3.95 -17.33 0.06
C VAL A 87 2.90 -16.55 -0.72
N ALA A 88 1.63 -16.87 -0.51
CA ALA A 88 0.50 -16.08 -0.98
C ALA A 88 0.20 -15.00 0.07
N LEU A 89 0.83 -13.83 -0.11
CA LEU A 89 0.77 -12.70 0.79
C LEU A 89 -0.41 -11.79 0.43
N THR A 90 -1.38 -11.62 1.32
CA THR A 90 -2.56 -10.77 1.07
C THR A 90 -2.25 -9.30 1.32
N THR A 91 -3.07 -8.43 0.72
CA THR A 91 -3.06 -6.98 0.96
C THR A 91 -4.31 -6.63 1.76
N GLY A 92 -4.24 -6.81 3.08
CA GLY A 92 -5.39 -6.70 3.97
C GLY A 92 -6.26 -7.95 4.02
N GLU A 93 -7.51 -7.76 4.42
CA GLU A 93 -8.52 -8.79 4.64
C GLU A 93 -9.32 -9.12 3.36
N PRO A 94 -10.06 -10.24 3.33
CA PRO A 94 -11.05 -10.47 2.29
C PRO A 94 -12.07 -9.33 2.21
N VAL A 95 -12.36 -8.88 1.01
CA VAL A 95 -13.42 -7.91 0.72
C VAL A 95 -14.69 -8.67 0.36
N GLY A 96 -15.82 -8.25 0.92
CA GLY A 96 -17.11 -8.93 0.84
C GLY A 96 -17.95 -8.65 2.08
N ALA A 97 -19.15 -9.23 2.13
CA ALA A 97 -20.04 -9.13 3.28
C ALA A 97 -19.30 -9.49 4.59
N PRO A 98 -19.42 -8.70 5.68
CA PRO A 98 -18.66 -8.92 6.91
C PRO A 98 -18.73 -10.34 7.46
N THR A 99 -19.92 -10.95 7.43
CA THR A 99 -20.18 -12.33 7.89
C THR A 99 -19.49 -13.40 7.03
N SER A 100 -19.14 -13.10 5.79
CA SER A 100 -18.52 -14.03 4.85
C SER A 100 -16.99 -13.98 4.86
N ARG A 101 -16.36 -12.96 5.46
CA ARG A 101 -14.90 -12.74 5.39
C ARG A 101 -14.11 -13.88 6.01
N GLY A 102 -14.49 -14.34 7.20
CA GLY A 102 -13.83 -15.48 7.86
C GLY A 102 -13.93 -16.78 7.04
N ALA A 103 -15.09 -17.04 6.42
CA ALA A 103 -15.26 -18.20 5.53
C ALA A 103 -14.39 -18.09 4.28
N ALA A 104 -14.40 -16.92 3.62
CA ALA A 104 -13.56 -16.61 2.47
C ALA A 104 -12.06 -16.78 2.78
N ALA A 105 -11.58 -16.30 3.93
CA ALA A 105 -10.20 -16.50 4.36
C ALA A 105 -9.82 -17.98 4.48
N ARG A 106 -10.69 -18.81 5.08
CA ARG A 106 -10.46 -20.26 5.19
C ARG A 106 -10.43 -20.95 3.83
N GLU A 107 -11.33 -20.58 2.93
CA GLU A 107 -11.38 -21.15 1.58
C GLU A 107 -10.18 -20.74 0.72
N PHE A 108 -9.81 -19.45 0.75
CA PHE A 108 -8.58 -18.95 0.13
C PHE A 108 -7.35 -19.71 0.64
N SER A 109 -7.32 -20.01 1.93
CA SER A 109 -6.22 -20.78 2.53
C SER A 109 -6.14 -22.20 1.96
N ARG A 110 -7.28 -22.88 1.77
CA ARG A 110 -7.31 -24.19 1.08
C ARG A 110 -6.86 -24.08 -0.37
N PHE A 111 -7.25 -23.01 -1.06
CA PHE A 111 -6.77 -22.72 -2.41
C PHE A 111 -5.24 -22.55 -2.44
N CYS A 112 -4.65 -21.82 -1.50
CA CYS A 112 -3.20 -21.70 -1.39
C CYS A 112 -2.51 -23.04 -1.21
N VAL A 113 -3.02 -23.89 -0.29
CA VAL A 113 -2.46 -25.23 -0.03
C VAL A 113 -2.49 -26.10 -1.29
N ARG A 114 -3.58 -26.08 -2.07
CA ARG A 114 -3.66 -26.83 -3.35
C ARG A 114 -2.65 -26.37 -4.39
N ASN A 115 -2.20 -25.12 -4.32
CA ASN A 115 -1.20 -24.55 -5.22
C ASN A 115 0.24 -24.63 -4.65
N GLY A 116 0.43 -25.29 -3.50
CA GLY A 116 1.74 -25.38 -2.84
C GLY A 116 2.22 -24.06 -2.24
N TRP A 117 1.30 -23.13 -1.95
CA TRP A 117 1.62 -21.83 -1.36
C TRP A 117 1.29 -21.80 0.12
N THR A 118 2.11 -21.08 0.88
CA THR A 118 1.79 -20.74 2.27
C THR A 118 0.92 -19.48 2.29
N PRO A 119 -0.34 -19.54 2.74
CA PRO A 119 -1.15 -18.35 2.91
C PRO A 119 -0.59 -17.48 4.05
N CYS A 120 -0.55 -16.16 3.82
CA CYS A 120 -0.16 -15.18 4.82
C CYS A 120 -1.08 -13.97 4.72
N PHE A 121 -1.91 -13.76 5.73
CA PHE A 121 -2.77 -12.59 5.81
C PHE A 121 -2.02 -11.45 6.47
N TYR A 122 -1.86 -10.31 5.81
CA TYR A 122 -1.07 -9.18 6.31
C TYR A 122 -1.92 -7.92 6.43
N GLY A 123 -1.91 -7.29 7.61
CA GLY A 123 -2.67 -6.08 7.89
C GLY A 123 -4.15 -6.36 8.17
N ILE A 124 -4.44 -7.45 8.89
CA ILE A 124 -5.81 -7.84 9.28
C ILE A 124 -6.17 -7.27 10.64
N THR A 125 -7.46 -7.06 10.90
CA THR A 125 -7.96 -6.59 12.18
C THR A 125 -8.07 -7.74 13.19
N ASP A 126 -8.45 -7.41 14.42
CA ASP A 126 -8.60 -8.41 15.47
C ASP A 126 -9.76 -9.37 15.17
N GLU A 127 -10.81 -8.89 14.51
CA GLU A 127 -11.99 -9.67 14.15
C GLU A 127 -11.62 -10.86 13.25
N LEU A 128 -10.91 -10.62 12.14
CA LEU A 128 -10.48 -11.72 11.27
C LEU A 128 -9.41 -12.60 11.92
N ARG A 129 -8.54 -12.03 12.77
CA ARG A 129 -7.59 -12.81 13.57
C ARG A 129 -8.31 -13.82 14.46
N GLN A 130 -9.42 -13.43 15.10
CA GLN A 130 -10.23 -14.31 15.93
C GLN A 130 -10.94 -15.39 15.10
N ASP A 131 -11.44 -15.06 13.91
CA ASP A 131 -12.00 -16.03 12.94
C ASP A 131 -10.98 -17.07 12.47
N LEU A 132 -9.69 -16.72 12.53
CA LEU A 132 -8.53 -17.57 12.24
C LEU A 132 -7.82 -18.03 13.53
N SER A 133 -8.54 -18.21 14.64
CA SER A 133 -7.98 -18.57 15.96
C SER A 133 -7.04 -19.80 15.99
N SER A 134 -7.15 -20.72 15.03
CA SER A 134 -6.23 -21.87 14.88
C SER A 134 -4.88 -21.52 14.26
N TRP A 135 -4.69 -20.28 13.80
CA TRP A 135 -3.49 -19.80 13.15
C TRP A 135 -2.59 -19.07 14.14
N ASN A 136 -1.31 -19.02 13.81
CA ASN A 136 -0.40 -18.13 14.52
C ASN A 136 -0.63 -16.71 14.04
N SER A 137 -0.57 -15.74 14.95
CA SER A 137 -0.68 -14.34 14.60
C SER A 137 0.34 -13.50 15.34
N VAL A 138 0.70 -12.36 14.76
CA VAL A 138 1.58 -11.37 15.38
C VAL A 138 1.11 -9.98 14.99
N GLN A 139 1.08 -9.04 15.94
CA GLN A 139 0.81 -7.64 15.63
C GLN A 139 1.98 -7.06 14.83
N VAL A 140 1.68 -6.48 13.67
CA VAL A 140 2.69 -5.92 12.74
C VAL A 140 2.63 -4.40 12.64
N ALA A 141 1.47 -3.80 12.95
CA ALA A 141 1.31 -2.35 12.92
C ALA A 141 0.24 -1.90 13.92
N GLU A 142 0.24 -0.60 14.21
CA GLU A 142 -0.87 0.10 14.84
C GLU A 142 -1.44 1.11 13.86
N GLU A 143 -2.71 0.95 13.52
CA GLU A 143 -3.47 1.94 12.79
C GLU A 143 -3.85 3.10 13.70
N THR A 144 -3.60 4.32 13.23
CA THR A 144 -3.96 5.55 13.94
C THR A 144 -5.24 6.14 13.35
N VAL A 145 -6.35 6.00 14.07
CA VAL A 145 -7.69 6.45 13.65
C VAL A 145 -8.07 7.74 14.36
N VAL A 146 -8.47 8.77 13.62
CA VAL A 146 -8.95 10.06 14.13
C VAL A 146 -10.48 10.12 13.97
N PRO A 147 -11.26 9.97 15.06
CA PRO A 147 -12.71 10.13 15.01
C PRO A 147 -13.09 11.57 14.67
N LEU A 148 -14.02 11.78 13.74
CA LEU A 148 -14.40 13.13 13.28
C LEU A 148 -15.58 13.74 14.02
N LYS A 149 -16.45 12.90 14.60
CA LYS A 149 -17.67 13.34 15.29
C LYS A 149 -17.31 14.26 16.46
N GLY A 150 -17.77 15.51 16.39
CA GLY A 150 -17.53 16.52 17.44
C GLY A 150 -16.08 16.98 17.55
N LEU A 151 -15.22 16.66 16.58
CA LEU A 151 -13.82 17.05 16.62
C LEU A 151 -13.68 18.56 16.35
N GLU A 152 -13.06 19.24 17.32
CA GLU A 152 -12.68 20.64 17.24
C GLU A 152 -11.22 20.82 17.68
N PHE A 153 -10.46 21.60 16.91
CA PHE A 153 -9.06 21.92 17.23
C PHE A 153 -8.96 22.99 18.34
N LYS A 154 -9.40 22.69 19.57
CA LYS A 154 -9.40 23.63 20.71
C LYS A 154 -8.52 23.16 21.87
N GLY A 155 -7.88 24.12 22.54
CA GLY A 155 -7.03 23.86 23.71
C GLY A 155 -5.58 23.47 23.37
N LYS A 156 -4.78 23.24 24.42
CA LYS A 156 -3.31 23.09 24.35
C LYS A 156 -2.86 21.91 23.48
N LYS A 157 -3.60 20.79 23.52
CA LYS A 157 -3.27 19.57 22.75
C LYS A 157 -3.28 19.79 21.23
N TRP A 158 -4.01 20.80 20.75
CA TRP A 158 -4.16 21.13 19.33
C TRP A 158 -3.34 22.35 18.89
N GLN A 159 -2.42 22.82 19.73
CA GLN A 159 -1.62 24.02 19.46
C GLN A 159 -0.79 23.89 18.17
N ASP A 160 -0.14 22.74 17.96
CA ASP A 160 0.65 22.48 16.74
C ASP A 160 -0.22 22.59 15.49
N ILE A 161 -1.40 21.98 15.51
CA ILE A 161 -2.33 21.95 14.38
C ILE A 161 -2.86 23.36 14.09
N ARG A 162 -3.30 24.09 15.11
CA ARG A 162 -3.74 25.49 14.96
C ARG A 162 -2.61 26.39 14.44
N THR A 163 -1.39 26.18 14.91
CA THR A 163 -0.22 26.95 14.47
C THR A 163 0.06 26.71 12.99
N ALA A 164 0.00 25.46 12.54
CA ALA A 164 0.13 25.10 11.13
C ALA A 164 -0.95 25.75 10.26
N MET A 165 -2.23 25.70 10.68
CA MET A 165 -3.34 26.35 9.97
C MET A 165 -3.16 27.88 9.88
N ASN A 166 -2.76 28.53 10.98
CA ASN A 166 -2.48 29.97 10.98
C ASN A 166 -1.30 30.33 10.10
N LYS A 167 -0.24 29.51 10.09
CA LYS A 167 0.94 29.71 9.24
C LYS A 167 0.57 29.60 7.75
N ALA A 168 -0.25 28.62 7.38
CA ALA A 168 -0.75 28.48 6.01
C ALA A 168 -1.53 29.73 5.59
N LYS A 169 -2.48 30.18 6.42
CA LYS A 169 -3.27 31.40 6.18
C LYS A 169 -2.39 32.63 5.99
N ASN A 170 -1.42 32.86 6.88
CA ASN A 170 -0.51 34.01 6.82
C ASN A 170 0.45 33.95 5.62
N SER A 171 0.71 32.75 5.10
CA SER A 171 1.59 32.55 3.93
C SER A 171 0.81 32.51 2.62
N GLY A 172 -0.51 32.72 2.64
CA GLY A 172 -1.37 32.65 1.46
C GLY A 172 -1.46 31.24 0.86
N VAL A 173 -1.23 30.20 1.65
CA VAL A 173 -1.31 28.80 1.24
C VAL A 173 -2.70 28.24 1.53
N THR A 174 -3.33 27.64 0.55
CA THR A 174 -4.63 26.96 0.63
C THR A 174 -4.49 25.46 0.42
N ALA A 175 -5.51 24.69 0.80
CA ALA A 175 -5.56 23.24 0.58
C ALA A 175 -6.61 22.94 -0.51
N GLU A 176 -6.14 22.68 -1.71
CA GLU A 176 -7.00 22.28 -2.84
C GLU A 176 -7.23 20.77 -2.82
N CYS A 177 -8.47 20.33 -3.06
CA CYS A 177 -8.80 18.91 -3.16
C CYS A 177 -9.26 18.56 -4.55
N LEU A 178 -8.68 17.50 -5.09
CA LEU A 178 -8.85 17.07 -6.47
C LEU A 178 -8.44 15.61 -6.62
N SER A 179 -8.91 14.99 -7.69
CA SER A 179 -8.32 13.74 -8.19
C SER A 179 -7.01 14.07 -8.92
N TYR A 180 -5.98 13.25 -8.74
CA TYR A 180 -4.70 13.47 -9.41
C TYR A 180 -4.81 13.41 -10.94
N ALA A 181 -5.75 12.60 -11.45
CA ALA A 181 -6.02 12.49 -12.88
C ALA A 181 -6.53 13.81 -13.48
N ASP A 182 -7.22 14.62 -12.68
CA ASP A 182 -7.78 15.92 -13.06
C ASP A 182 -6.85 17.09 -12.70
N ALA A 183 -5.69 16.82 -12.10
CA ALA A 183 -4.75 17.85 -11.69
C ALA A 183 -4.19 18.59 -12.91
N PRO A 184 -4.15 19.94 -12.88
CA PRO A 184 -3.59 20.69 -13.99
C PRO A 184 -2.10 20.35 -14.21
N PRO A 185 -1.57 20.44 -15.44
CA PRO A 185 -0.21 20.01 -15.75
C PRO A 185 0.89 20.61 -14.88
N TRP A 186 0.75 21.88 -14.47
CA TRP A 186 1.71 22.55 -13.60
C TRP A 186 1.75 21.92 -12.20
N MET A 187 0.60 21.50 -11.68
CA MET A 187 0.47 20.90 -10.35
C MET A 187 0.94 19.44 -10.37
N SER A 188 0.48 18.65 -11.35
CA SER A 188 0.90 17.24 -11.47
C SER A 188 2.41 17.11 -11.69
N SER A 189 3.02 18.04 -12.41
CA SER A 189 4.49 18.11 -12.61
C SER A 189 5.24 18.39 -11.30
N GLN A 190 4.74 19.31 -10.47
CA GLN A 190 5.32 19.60 -9.16
C GLN A 190 5.12 18.44 -8.18
N ILE A 191 3.96 17.78 -8.16
CA ILE A 191 3.74 16.56 -7.36
C ILE A 191 4.72 15.45 -7.75
N LYS A 192 4.97 15.26 -9.06
CA LYS A 192 6.00 14.32 -9.54
C LYS A 192 7.39 14.72 -9.06
N ALA A 193 7.71 16.02 -9.06
CA ALA A 193 8.99 16.52 -8.55
C ALA A 193 9.14 16.26 -7.04
N LEU A 194 8.13 16.57 -6.24
CA LEU A 194 8.11 16.27 -4.80
C LEU A 194 8.32 14.78 -4.51
N SER A 195 7.70 13.91 -5.31
CA SER A 195 7.88 12.46 -5.18
C SER A 195 9.31 12.03 -5.47
N ARG A 196 9.91 12.53 -6.56
CA ARG A 196 11.31 12.25 -6.92
C ARG A 196 12.29 12.77 -5.86
N ASP A 197 12.09 14.00 -5.40
CA ASP A 197 12.96 14.64 -4.41
C ASP A 197 12.94 13.89 -3.09
N TRP A 198 11.78 13.40 -2.67
CA TRP A 198 11.63 12.57 -1.48
C TRP A 198 12.36 11.23 -1.62
N LEU A 199 12.24 10.56 -2.77
CA LEU A 199 12.98 9.32 -3.05
C LEU A 199 14.50 9.54 -3.04
N ALA A 200 14.96 10.64 -3.65
CA ALA A 200 16.36 11.02 -3.69
C ALA A 200 16.92 11.33 -2.28
N ASP A 201 16.17 12.06 -1.46
CA ASP A 201 16.54 12.39 -0.08
C ASP A 201 16.69 11.16 0.80
N LYS A 202 15.82 10.17 0.60
CA LYS A 202 15.86 8.89 1.33
C LYS A 202 16.92 7.93 0.81
N GLY A 203 17.43 8.13 -0.41
CA GLY A 203 18.47 7.29 -1.03
C GLY A 203 18.01 5.86 -1.31
N LEU A 204 16.72 5.65 -1.59
CA LEU A 204 16.08 4.34 -1.66
C LEU A 204 15.25 4.14 -2.93
N PRO A 205 15.12 2.89 -3.40
CA PRO A 205 14.18 2.57 -4.45
C PRO A 205 12.74 2.74 -3.95
N ASP A 206 11.85 3.02 -4.90
CA ASP A 206 10.41 3.14 -4.69
C ASP A 206 9.86 1.88 -3.99
N MET A 207 9.32 2.06 -2.79
CA MET A 207 8.71 0.99 -2.00
C MET A 207 7.28 0.75 -2.46
N ARG A 208 6.82 -0.51 -2.39
CA ARG A 208 5.47 -0.89 -2.83
C ARG A 208 4.78 -1.78 -1.79
N PHE A 209 3.73 -2.49 -2.21
CA PHE A 209 2.91 -3.43 -1.42
C PHE A 209 1.79 -2.77 -0.62
N THR A 210 2.07 -2.15 0.52
CA THR A 210 1.06 -1.38 1.31
C THR A 210 1.39 0.11 1.38
N LEU A 211 2.28 0.57 0.50
CA LEU A 211 2.68 1.97 0.33
C LEU A 211 2.43 2.35 -1.13
N GLY A 212 1.58 3.35 -1.35
CA GLY A 212 1.27 3.84 -2.67
C GLY A 212 2.33 4.77 -3.24
N GLY A 213 2.45 4.75 -4.56
CA GLY A 213 3.26 5.65 -5.36
C GLY A 213 2.40 6.58 -6.22
N LEU A 214 3.00 7.11 -7.28
CA LEU A 214 2.29 7.97 -8.24
C LEU A 214 1.26 7.19 -9.09
N ASP A 215 1.46 5.88 -9.26
CA ASP A 215 0.54 5.03 -10.04
C ASP A 215 -0.79 4.88 -9.28
N GLU A 216 -0.72 4.60 -7.98
CA GLU A 216 -1.88 4.46 -7.09
C GLU A 216 -2.58 5.81 -6.88
N LEU A 217 -1.83 6.92 -6.92
CA LEU A 217 -2.36 8.28 -6.85
C LEU A 217 -3.30 8.61 -8.02
N ALA A 218 -3.10 7.98 -9.19
CA ALA A 218 -3.87 8.24 -10.41
C ALA A 218 -5.23 7.52 -10.43
N ASP A 219 -5.56 6.73 -9.41
CA ASP A 219 -6.89 6.14 -9.27
C ASP A 219 -7.93 7.26 -9.06
N PRO A 220 -9.01 7.34 -9.86
CA PRO A 220 -10.01 8.40 -9.76
C PRO A 220 -10.75 8.45 -8.42
N ASP A 221 -10.79 7.36 -7.68
CA ASP A 221 -11.40 7.29 -6.34
C ASP A 221 -10.49 7.90 -5.25
N VAL A 222 -9.21 8.09 -5.54
CA VAL A 222 -8.22 8.62 -4.60
C VAL A 222 -8.27 10.15 -4.60
N ARG A 223 -8.47 10.72 -3.41
CA ARG A 223 -8.46 12.17 -3.23
C ARG A 223 -7.05 12.66 -2.90
N CYS A 224 -6.62 13.70 -3.58
CA CYS A 224 -5.42 14.44 -3.23
C CYS A 224 -5.81 15.73 -2.49
N LEU A 225 -5.12 16.04 -1.40
CA LEU A 225 -5.07 17.39 -0.86
C LEU A 225 -3.71 17.99 -1.15
N VAL A 226 -3.70 19.13 -1.82
CA VAL A 226 -2.49 19.82 -2.29
C VAL A 226 -2.40 21.19 -1.64
N ALA A 227 -1.28 21.46 -0.95
CA ALA A 227 -1.01 22.75 -0.35
C ALA A 227 -0.40 23.66 -1.42
N VAL A 228 -1.12 24.69 -1.83
CA VAL A 228 -0.73 25.57 -2.93
C VAL A 228 -0.85 27.04 -2.54
N ASP A 229 0.07 27.88 -3.02
CA ASP A 229 -0.02 29.33 -2.85
C ASP A 229 -0.52 30.08 -4.11
N GLY A 230 -0.73 31.39 -3.98
CA GLY A 230 -1.18 32.25 -5.09
C GLY A 230 -0.22 32.33 -6.29
N ARG A 231 0.96 31.73 -6.23
CA ARG A 231 1.94 31.66 -7.34
C ARG A 231 1.95 30.30 -8.01
N GLN A 232 0.94 29.46 -7.76
CA GLN A 232 0.86 28.08 -8.26
C GLN A 232 2.04 27.22 -7.80
N HIS A 233 2.58 27.49 -6.61
CA HIS A 233 3.65 26.68 -6.03
C HIS A 233 3.07 25.63 -5.07
N VAL A 234 3.46 24.37 -5.24
CA VAL A 234 3.00 23.24 -4.43
C VAL A 234 3.97 23.00 -3.26
N HIS A 235 3.51 23.33 -2.05
CA HIS A 235 4.25 23.14 -0.80
C HIS A 235 4.18 21.69 -0.29
N GLY A 236 3.16 20.94 -0.67
CA GLY A 236 3.02 19.55 -0.26
C GLY A 236 1.75 18.89 -0.76
N VAL A 237 1.70 17.57 -0.65
CA VAL A 237 0.54 16.77 -1.07
C VAL A 237 0.32 15.61 -0.11
N THR A 238 -0.96 15.30 0.14
CA THR A 238 -1.42 14.05 0.76
C THR A 238 -2.40 13.33 -0.15
N SER A 239 -2.39 12.00 -0.17
CA SER A 239 -3.43 11.18 -0.82
C SER A 239 -4.25 10.41 0.20
N TRP A 240 -5.51 10.20 -0.15
CA TRP A 240 -6.49 9.60 0.72
C TRP A 240 -7.25 8.52 -0.04
N LEU A 241 -7.15 7.28 0.42
CA LEU A 241 -7.89 6.13 -0.10
C LEU A 241 -9.28 6.09 0.54
N PRO A 242 -10.35 5.84 -0.23
CA PRO A 242 -11.68 5.73 0.34
C PRO A 242 -11.81 4.46 1.18
N VAL A 243 -12.50 4.58 2.31
CA VAL A 243 -12.98 3.44 3.08
C VAL A 243 -14.48 3.39 2.93
N ARG A 244 -14.97 2.29 2.37
CA ARG A 244 -16.37 2.10 2.03
C ARG A 244 -17.06 1.13 3.00
N ASP A 245 -18.36 1.26 3.09
CA ASP A 245 -19.27 0.37 3.78
C ASP A 245 -20.61 0.41 3.04
N GLU A 246 -21.09 -0.75 2.59
CA GLU A 246 -22.37 -0.90 1.88
C GLU A 246 -22.58 0.16 0.76
N GLY A 247 -21.63 0.28 -0.18
CA GLY A 247 -21.74 1.23 -1.30
C GLY A 247 -21.27 2.66 -1.00
N ARG A 248 -21.11 3.04 0.27
CA ARG A 248 -20.87 4.44 0.66
C ARG A 248 -19.48 4.65 1.23
N ILE A 249 -18.85 5.76 0.86
CA ILE A 249 -17.61 6.19 1.51
C ILE A 249 -17.94 6.67 2.91
N MET A 250 -17.39 6.02 3.93
CA MET A 250 -17.60 6.35 5.34
C MET A 250 -16.38 6.97 6.01
N ALA A 251 -15.19 6.79 5.45
CA ALA A 251 -13.93 7.28 5.99
C ALA A 251 -12.86 7.34 4.89
N TRP A 252 -11.68 7.85 5.25
CA TRP A 252 -10.53 7.98 4.35
C TRP A 252 -9.23 7.57 5.03
N THR A 253 -8.35 6.88 4.31
CA THR A 253 -7.04 6.43 4.78
C THR A 253 -5.92 7.21 4.10
N LEU A 254 -5.06 7.87 4.87
CA LEU A 254 -3.85 8.52 4.38
C LEU A 254 -2.90 7.46 3.79
N ASP A 255 -2.41 7.66 2.57
CA ASP A 255 -1.47 6.72 1.93
C ASP A 255 -0.18 7.41 1.50
N PHE A 256 -0.31 8.46 0.68
CA PHE A 256 0.81 9.21 0.16
C PHE A 256 0.97 10.53 0.92
N MET A 257 2.21 10.92 1.22
CA MET A 257 2.52 12.22 1.81
C MET A 257 3.90 12.69 1.35
N ARG A 258 3.97 13.86 0.71
CA ARG A 258 5.24 14.43 0.21
C ARG A 258 5.31 15.93 0.48
N ARG A 259 6.40 16.33 1.14
CA ARG A 259 6.66 17.71 1.58
C ARG A 259 7.67 18.38 0.66
N GLY A 260 7.39 19.60 0.22
CA GLY A 260 8.37 20.46 -0.46
C GLY A 260 9.53 20.81 0.46
N ARG A 261 10.74 20.94 -0.13
CA ARG A 261 11.95 21.30 0.64
C ARG A 261 11.85 22.71 1.24
N ASP A 262 11.18 23.59 0.52
CA ASP A 262 10.92 25.00 0.84
C ASP A 262 9.58 25.22 1.54
N ALA A 263 8.82 24.15 1.80
CA ALA A 263 7.53 24.25 2.46
C ALA A 263 7.67 24.71 3.91
N PHE A 264 6.72 25.52 4.36
CA PHE A 264 6.71 26.01 5.74
C PHE A 264 6.61 24.85 6.76
N PRO A 265 7.21 25.00 7.95
CA PRO A 265 7.04 24.03 9.04
C PRO A 265 5.56 23.91 9.41
N GLY A 266 5.01 22.69 9.34
CA GLY A 266 3.60 22.44 9.61
C GLY A 266 2.74 22.17 8.38
N VAL A 267 3.28 22.17 7.15
CA VAL A 267 2.45 21.96 5.94
C VAL A 267 1.69 20.62 5.95
N MET A 268 2.26 19.56 6.55
CA MET A 268 1.58 18.27 6.65
C MET A 268 0.50 18.27 7.74
N GLU A 269 0.77 18.94 8.86
CA GLU A 269 -0.22 19.23 9.87
C GLU A 269 -1.41 20.01 9.29
N PHE A 270 -1.13 21.01 8.47
CA PHE A 270 -2.15 21.79 7.75
C PHE A 270 -2.97 20.91 6.81
N LEU A 271 -2.35 20.10 5.93
CA LEU A 271 -3.07 19.26 4.98
C LEU A 271 -3.98 18.24 5.65
N ILE A 272 -3.50 17.56 6.69
CA ILE A 272 -4.30 16.59 7.44
C ILE A 272 -5.43 17.32 8.19
N ALA A 273 -5.17 18.48 8.79
CA ALA A 273 -6.20 19.27 9.45
C ALA A 273 -7.29 19.76 8.48
N SER A 274 -6.90 20.17 7.27
CA SER A 274 -7.83 20.51 6.20
C SER A 274 -8.67 19.32 5.77
N MET A 275 -8.09 18.11 5.71
CA MET A 275 -8.86 16.89 5.44
C MET A 275 -9.85 16.58 6.56
N VAL A 276 -9.44 16.71 7.82
CA VAL A 276 -10.30 16.52 9.00
C VAL A 276 -11.53 17.43 8.92
N VAL A 277 -11.33 18.73 8.64
CA VAL A 277 -12.44 19.69 8.52
C VAL A 277 -13.36 19.30 7.37
N ARG A 278 -12.82 19.04 6.18
CA ARG A 278 -13.61 18.67 5.01
C ARG A 278 -14.42 17.39 5.25
N CYS A 279 -13.78 16.32 5.71
CA CYS A 279 -14.46 15.03 5.91
C CYS A 279 -15.49 15.07 7.02
N ARG A 280 -15.27 15.89 8.06
CA ARG A 280 -16.27 16.11 9.10
C ARG A 280 -17.52 16.78 8.52
N ASP A 281 -17.33 17.81 7.69
CA ASP A 281 -18.42 18.56 7.07
C ASP A 281 -19.16 17.72 6.02
N GLU A 282 -18.48 16.76 5.37
CA GLU A 282 -19.07 15.73 4.48
C GLU A 282 -19.74 14.56 5.23
N GLY A 283 -19.65 14.51 6.56
CA GLY A 283 -20.27 13.45 7.37
C GLY A 283 -19.50 12.12 7.43
N SER A 284 -18.21 12.11 7.08
CA SER A 284 -17.34 10.94 7.28
C SER A 284 -17.19 10.63 8.78
N LYS A 285 -17.09 9.34 9.12
CA LYS A 285 -17.00 8.87 10.52
C LYS A 285 -15.62 9.11 11.12
N TYR A 286 -14.56 8.83 10.37
CA TYR A 286 -13.17 8.91 10.83
C TYR A 286 -12.19 9.18 9.68
N LEU A 287 -10.96 9.55 10.02
CA LEU A 287 -9.79 9.43 9.14
C LEU A 287 -8.82 8.41 9.70
N SER A 288 -8.31 7.52 8.87
CA SER A 288 -7.15 6.71 9.21
C SER A 288 -5.90 7.44 8.74
N LEU A 289 -4.94 7.68 9.64
CA LEU A 289 -3.62 8.17 9.24
C LEU A 289 -2.69 7.04 8.83
N SER A 290 -3.22 5.85 8.52
CA SER A 290 -2.51 4.61 8.15
C SER A 290 -1.81 3.89 9.31
N GLY A 291 -1.47 2.62 9.08
CA GLY A 291 -0.66 1.82 9.97
C GLY A 291 0.76 2.37 10.13
N ALA A 292 1.22 2.50 11.38
CA ALA A 292 2.64 2.65 11.69
C ALA A 292 3.21 1.27 12.02
N PRO A 293 4.15 0.73 11.20
CA PRO A 293 4.81 -0.52 11.49
C PRO A 293 5.50 -0.48 12.85
N LEU A 294 5.34 -1.56 13.64
CA LEU A 294 6.11 -1.82 14.86
C LEU A 294 6.00 -0.81 16.02
N ALA A 295 4.92 -0.03 16.09
CA ALA A 295 4.57 0.62 17.35
C ALA A 295 4.01 -0.46 18.30
N ARG A 296 4.87 -1.10 19.12
CA ARG A 296 4.39 -1.78 20.33
C ARG A 296 4.25 -0.72 21.40
N LEU A 297 3.08 -0.11 21.52
CA LEU A 297 2.72 0.63 22.73
C LEU A 297 2.41 -0.41 23.82
N ASP A 298 3.44 -0.80 24.58
CA ASP A 298 3.36 -1.50 25.87
C ASP A 298 2.25 -2.55 26.02
N ARG A 299 2.31 -3.65 25.24
CA ARG A 299 1.52 -4.87 25.52
C ARG A 299 2.43 -6.08 25.63
N ASP A 300 2.38 -6.69 26.82
CA ASP A 300 3.33 -7.61 27.42
C ASP A 300 3.25 -9.05 26.88
N GLU A 301 3.05 -9.23 25.56
CA GLU A 301 3.06 -10.56 24.94
C GLU A 301 4.45 -10.90 24.38
N ARG A 302 5.23 -11.56 25.23
CA ARG A 302 6.56 -12.11 24.91
C ARG A 302 6.44 -13.49 24.28
N THR A 303 6.41 -13.53 22.95
CA THR A 303 6.90 -14.70 22.20
C THR A 303 8.21 -14.33 21.51
N VAL A 304 9.29 -15.02 21.87
CA VAL A 304 10.68 -14.67 21.51
C VAL A 304 10.98 -14.83 20.01
N PHE A 305 10.23 -15.68 19.30
CA PHE A 305 10.47 -15.98 17.88
C PHE A 305 9.83 -14.96 16.91
N PRO A 306 8.56 -14.55 17.09
CA PRO A 306 7.95 -13.48 16.28
C PRO A 306 8.71 -12.15 16.36
N GLN A 307 9.37 -11.88 17.49
CA GLN A 307 10.20 -10.69 17.66
C GLN A 307 11.37 -10.61 16.67
N ARG A 308 12.03 -11.71 16.32
CA ARG A 308 13.15 -11.66 15.36
C ARG A 308 12.73 -11.28 13.95
N LEU A 309 11.55 -11.72 13.50
CA LEU A 309 11.04 -11.32 12.19
C LEU A 309 10.66 -9.83 12.19
N LEU A 310 9.97 -9.41 13.25
CA LEU A 310 9.65 -8.01 13.49
C LEU A 310 10.92 -7.16 13.57
N ASP A 311 11.99 -7.65 14.20
CA ASP A 311 13.28 -6.98 14.27
C ASP A 311 13.95 -6.89 12.90
N VAL A 312 13.83 -7.91 12.05
CA VAL A 312 14.39 -7.88 10.69
C VAL A 312 13.63 -6.90 9.82
N VAL A 313 12.29 -6.96 9.80
CA VAL A 313 11.44 -6.03 9.04
C VAL A 313 11.62 -4.61 9.59
N GLY A 314 11.59 -4.45 10.91
CA GLY A 314 11.83 -3.20 11.62
C GLY A 314 13.21 -2.62 11.34
N LYS A 315 14.30 -3.37 11.48
CA LYS A 315 15.65 -2.88 11.15
C LYS A 315 15.83 -2.55 9.67
N THR A 316 15.12 -3.26 8.78
CA THR A 316 15.18 -2.98 7.34
C THR A 316 14.41 -1.70 6.99
N LEU A 317 13.31 -1.43 7.70
CA LEU A 317 12.41 -0.32 7.38
C LEU A 317 12.56 0.92 8.29
N GLU A 318 13.09 0.79 9.51
CA GLU A 318 13.27 1.88 10.49
C GLU A 318 14.25 2.96 10.01
N PRO A 319 15.43 2.63 9.46
CA PRO A 319 16.35 3.63 8.89
C PRO A 319 15.73 4.37 7.69
N VAL A 320 14.77 3.72 7.04
CA VAL A 320 14.13 4.16 5.79
C VAL A 320 12.95 5.09 6.08
N TYR A 321 12.06 4.69 6.98
CA TYR A 321 10.77 5.32 7.21
C TYR A 321 10.71 6.19 8.46
N GLY A 322 11.64 6.02 9.41
CA GLY A 322 11.64 6.80 10.65
C GLY A 322 10.36 6.61 11.46
N PHE A 323 9.93 5.37 11.66
CA PHE A 323 8.61 5.04 12.22
C PHE A 323 8.25 5.76 13.51
N ARG A 324 9.21 5.89 14.44
CA ARG A 324 8.99 6.62 15.70
C ARG A 324 8.65 8.09 15.47
N SER A 325 9.33 8.74 14.53
CA SER A 325 9.06 10.14 14.17
C SER A 325 7.70 10.29 13.48
N LEU A 326 7.33 9.33 12.64
CA LEU A 326 6.02 9.31 11.97
C LEU A 326 4.89 9.04 12.96
N LEU A 327 5.08 8.13 13.92
CA LEU A 327 4.12 7.86 14.99
C LEU A 327 3.92 9.09 15.89
N ALA A 328 5.02 9.71 16.33
CA ALA A 328 4.96 10.93 17.13
C ALA A 328 4.27 12.08 16.37
N PHE A 329 4.50 12.18 15.05
CA PHE A 329 3.77 13.10 14.19
C PHE A 329 2.27 12.80 14.15
N LYS A 330 1.87 11.54 13.94
CA LYS A 330 0.45 11.11 13.92
C LYS A 330 -0.23 11.34 15.28
N ALA A 331 0.50 11.19 16.38
CA ALA A 331 -0.01 11.41 17.74
C ALA A 331 -0.50 12.85 18.00
N LYS A 332 -0.01 13.84 17.23
CA LYS A 332 -0.50 15.23 17.29
C LYS A 332 -2.00 15.36 17.02
N PHE A 333 -2.57 14.42 16.27
CA PHE A 333 -3.99 14.40 15.90
C PHE A 333 -4.89 13.66 16.89
N GLN A 334 -4.36 13.31 18.07
CA GLN A 334 -5.12 12.62 19.12
C GLN A 334 -5.84 11.34 18.62
N PRO A 335 -5.15 10.43 17.91
CA PRO A 335 -5.79 9.24 17.36
C PRO A 335 -6.11 8.20 18.44
N THR A 336 -7.07 7.34 18.13
CA THR A 336 -7.21 6.00 18.72
C THR A 336 -6.31 5.03 17.97
N TYR A 337 -5.62 4.15 18.70
CA TYR A 337 -4.73 3.14 18.12
C TYR A 337 -5.45 1.80 18.01
N LEU A 338 -5.51 1.24 16.81
CA LEU A 338 -6.10 -0.07 16.54
C LEU A 338 -5.01 -1.04 16.07
N PRO A 339 -4.87 -2.24 16.66
CA PRO A 339 -3.84 -3.19 16.26
C PRO A 339 -4.15 -3.82 14.91
N LEU A 340 -3.13 -3.94 14.07
CA LEU A 340 -3.17 -4.71 12.83
C LEU A 340 -2.23 -5.91 12.94
N TYR A 341 -2.71 -7.06 12.49
CA TYR A 341 -2.06 -8.34 12.64
C TYR A 341 -1.61 -8.93 11.30
N MET A 342 -0.66 -9.84 11.41
CA MET A 342 -0.32 -10.79 10.37
C MET A 342 -0.63 -12.20 10.88
N ALA A 343 -1.43 -12.96 10.12
CA ALA A 343 -1.79 -14.34 10.44
C ALA A 343 -1.15 -15.32 9.44
N TYR A 344 -0.59 -16.40 9.97
CA TYR A 344 0.12 -17.42 9.20
C TYR A 344 -0.07 -18.82 9.84
N PRO A 345 -0.03 -19.90 9.05
CA PRO A 345 -0.48 -21.21 9.52
C PRO A 345 0.50 -21.85 10.53
N ARG A 346 1.81 -21.70 10.33
CA ARG A 346 2.84 -22.34 11.19
C ARG A 346 4.07 -21.45 11.38
N VAL A 347 4.67 -21.50 12.56
CA VAL A 347 5.91 -20.78 12.92
C VAL A 347 7.06 -21.09 11.95
N ALA A 348 7.16 -22.32 11.45
CA ALA A 348 8.18 -22.71 10.47
C ALA A 348 8.11 -21.93 9.14
N ALA A 349 6.98 -21.29 8.82
CA ALA A 349 6.84 -20.45 7.64
C ALA A 349 7.36 -19.02 7.82
N LEU A 350 7.70 -18.59 9.04
CA LEU A 350 8.13 -17.21 9.30
C LEU A 350 9.31 -16.74 8.45
N PRO A 351 10.36 -17.54 8.18
CA PRO A 351 11.46 -17.10 7.32
C PRO A 351 11.03 -16.82 5.88
N SER A 352 10.18 -17.67 5.29
CA SER A 352 9.68 -17.46 3.93
C SER A 352 8.70 -16.29 3.87
N VAL A 353 7.82 -16.16 4.86
CA VAL A 353 6.91 -15.01 5.01
C VAL A 353 7.68 -13.70 5.14
N GLY A 354 8.71 -13.66 5.98
CA GLY A 354 9.56 -12.47 6.13
C GLY A 354 10.26 -12.06 4.85
N ASN A 355 10.82 -13.03 4.13
CA ASN A 355 11.43 -12.80 2.82
C ASN A 355 10.40 -12.33 1.78
N ALA A 356 9.17 -12.89 1.80
CA ALA A 356 8.09 -12.47 0.94
C ALA A 356 7.68 -11.01 1.19
N ILE A 357 7.51 -10.62 2.45
CA ILE A 357 7.19 -9.25 2.86
C ILE A 357 8.31 -8.28 2.44
N ALA A 358 9.57 -8.62 2.73
CA ALA A 358 10.71 -7.79 2.35
C ALA A 358 10.76 -7.55 0.82
N LYS A 359 10.58 -8.61 0.02
CA LYS A 359 10.52 -8.51 -1.45
C LYS A 359 9.26 -7.78 -1.94
N ALA A 360 8.14 -7.87 -1.23
CA ALA A 360 6.92 -7.15 -1.57
C ALA A 360 7.11 -5.62 -1.43
N TYR A 361 7.73 -5.19 -0.33
CA TYR A 361 8.06 -3.77 -0.11
C TYR A 361 9.18 -3.29 -1.03
N LEU A 362 10.19 -4.12 -1.30
CA LEU A 362 11.41 -3.74 -2.02
C LEU A 362 11.63 -4.61 -3.26
N PRO A 363 10.72 -4.57 -4.26
CA PRO A 363 10.76 -5.49 -5.41
C PRO A 363 11.99 -5.30 -6.30
N LYS A 364 12.60 -4.11 -6.28
CA LYS A 364 13.75 -3.74 -7.13
C LYS A 364 15.10 -3.88 -6.43
N ILE A 365 15.14 -4.23 -5.14
CA ILE A 365 16.42 -4.39 -4.44
C ILE A 365 17.06 -5.70 -4.89
N THR A 366 18.21 -5.56 -5.56
CA THR A 366 19.10 -6.70 -5.81
C THR A 366 19.82 -7.05 -4.50
N PHE A 367 20.15 -8.33 -4.27
CA PHE A 367 20.85 -8.81 -3.07
C PHE A 367 22.10 -7.96 -2.71
N ARG A 368 22.82 -7.47 -3.73
CA ARG A 368 23.98 -6.57 -3.58
C ARG A 368 23.63 -5.19 -3.01
N GLN A 369 22.48 -4.63 -3.40
CA GLN A 369 21.97 -3.34 -2.90
C GLN A 369 21.41 -3.48 -1.47
N ALA A 370 20.80 -4.63 -1.15
CA ALA A 370 20.39 -4.94 0.23
C ALA A 370 21.60 -4.92 1.18
N PHE A 371 22.70 -5.57 0.78
CA PHE A 371 23.95 -5.56 1.56
C PHE A 371 24.59 -4.17 1.66
N GLN A 372 24.52 -3.33 0.63
CA GLN A 372 25.02 -1.95 0.69
C GLN A 372 24.17 -1.05 1.59
N LEU A 373 22.85 -1.26 1.63
CA LEU A 373 21.95 -0.57 2.56
C LEU A 373 22.24 -0.96 4.01
N ILE A 374 22.43 -2.25 4.27
CA ILE A 374 22.86 -2.76 5.59
C ILE A 374 24.23 -2.18 5.96
N GLY A 375 25.19 -2.16 5.02
CA GLY A 375 26.53 -1.62 5.24
C GLY A 375 26.54 -0.12 5.58
N LYS A 376 25.77 0.70 4.86
CA LYS A 376 25.65 2.14 5.13
C LYS A 376 25.03 2.46 6.49
N VAL A 377 24.11 1.62 6.98
CA VAL A 377 23.49 1.76 8.31
C VAL A 377 24.48 1.41 9.43
N VAL A 378 25.39 0.46 9.22
CA VAL A 378 26.42 0.08 10.21
C VAL A 378 27.52 1.13 10.33
N THR A 379 27.86 1.84 9.24
CA THR A 379 28.88 2.91 9.24
C THR A 379 28.39 4.29 9.71
N ARG A 380 27.10 4.44 10.04
CA ARG A 380 26.52 5.73 10.50
C ARG A 380 26.35 5.83 12.01
N ARG A 381 27.06 5.00 12.79
CA ARG A 381 27.19 5.15 14.25
C ARG A 381 28.38 5.99 14.62
#